data_AF-A0A090LM80-F1
#
_entry.id   AF-A0A090LM80-F1
#
_cell.length_a   1.000
_cell.length_b   1.000
_cell.length_c   1.000
_cell.angle_alpha   90.00
_cell.angle_beta   90.00
_cell.angle_gamma   90.00
#
_symmetry.space_group_name_H-M   'P 1'
#
loop_
_entity.id
_entity.type
_entity.pdbx_description
1 polymer ?
#
loop_
_entity_poly.entity_id
_entity_poly.type
_entity_poly.pdbx_seq_one_letter_code
_entity_poly.pdbx_strand_id
1 'polypeptide(L)'
;MLIFFLTNKFVSGNYLWCHQGGNKEYSPVQCSSTTKECFKFECQGIDSEFVARGCGVNVKTNSVGLKNESCFQAESVCQKLGGISNCHICTNKYMCNHSKTKKLQIYLYIFMIVLSNYIIIANF
;
A
#
# COMPACT_ATOMS: atom_id res chain seq x y z
N MET A 1 1.08 -26.35 43.97
CA MET A 1 0.66 -27.40 43.02
C MET A 1 -0.73 -27.05 42.57
N LEU A 2 -1.08 -26.82 41.33
CA LEU A 2 -0.47 -26.97 40.03
C LEU A 2 -1.30 -25.96 39.20
N ILE A 3 -0.68 -25.05 38.45
CA ILE A 3 -0.65 -25.16 36.99
C ILE A 3 -2.06 -24.99 36.40
N PHE A 4 -2.40 -23.97 35.61
CA PHE A 4 -1.63 -23.24 34.62
C PHE A 4 -2.59 -22.22 33.99
N PHE A 5 -2.08 -21.04 33.63
CA PHE A 5 -2.35 -20.45 32.31
C PHE A 5 -3.82 -20.29 31.88
N LEU A 6 -4.61 -19.57 32.66
CA LEU A 6 -5.59 -18.68 32.04
C LEU A 6 -5.10 -17.24 32.22
N THR A 7 -3.84 -17.03 31.86
CA THR A 7 -3.46 -15.76 31.25
C THR A 7 -4.45 -15.59 30.10
N ASN A 8 -5.38 -14.67 30.27
CA ASN A 8 -6.08 -14.04 29.16
C ASN A 8 -4.98 -13.51 28.24
N LYS A 9 -4.47 -14.37 27.35
CA LYS A 9 -4.03 -13.94 26.04
C LYS A 9 -5.31 -13.43 25.40
N PHE A 10 -5.69 -12.20 25.76
CA PHE A 10 -6.18 -11.25 24.78
C PHE A 10 -5.09 -11.24 23.71
N VAL A 11 -5.17 -12.22 22.80
CA VAL A 11 -4.64 -12.07 21.47
C VAL A 11 -5.50 -10.95 20.90
N SER A 12 -5.10 -9.72 21.20
CA SER A 12 -5.43 -8.57 20.37
C SER A 12 -4.79 -8.87 19.03
N GLY A 13 -5.44 -9.75 18.26
CA GLY A 13 -5.17 -9.92 16.86
C GLY A 13 -5.63 -8.62 16.25
N ASN A 14 -4.73 -7.64 16.15
CA ASN A 14 -4.94 -6.47 15.31
C ASN A 14 -5.09 -6.99 13.88
N TYR A 15 -6.31 -7.39 13.53
CA TYR A 15 -6.65 -7.85 12.20
C TYR A 15 -6.50 -6.65 11.28
N LEU A 16 -5.40 -6.62 10.55
CA LEU A 16 -5.12 -5.59 9.58
C LEU A 16 -6.13 -5.73 8.43
N TRP A 17 -6.70 -4.61 8.01
CA TRP A 17 -7.57 -4.55 6.84
C TRP A 17 -6.85 -3.82 5.72
N CYS A 18 -6.82 -4.42 4.54
CA CYS A 18 -6.21 -3.88 3.34
C CYS A 18 -7.21 -3.89 2.20
N HIS A 19 -6.94 -3.15 1.13
CA HIS A 19 -7.57 -3.41 -0.15
C HIS A 19 -6.84 -4.56 -0.85
N GLN A 20 -7.60 -5.42 -1.53
CA GLN A 20 -7.08 -6.49 -2.38
C GLN A 20 -7.67 -6.39 -3.78
N GLY A 21 -6.85 -6.63 -4.80
CA GLY A 21 -7.26 -6.62 -6.20
C GLY A 21 -6.43 -5.71 -7.09
N GLY A 22 -6.96 -5.48 -8.29
CA GLY A 22 -6.31 -4.79 -9.40
C GLY A 22 -6.56 -3.28 -9.43
N ASN A 23 -6.28 -2.62 -10.56
CA ASN A 23 -6.41 -1.17 -10.71
C ASN A 23 -7.84 -0.66 -10.43
N LYS A 24 -8.83 -1.20 -11.14
CA LYS A 24 -10.25 -0.78 -11.07
C LYS A 24 -11.09 -1.65 -10.15
N GLU A 25 -10.73 -2.93 -10.02
CA GLU A 25 -11.46 -3.91 -9.23
C GLU A 25 -10.66 -4.26 -7.98
N TYR A 26 -10.98 -3.60 -6.88
CA TYR A 26 -10.42 -3.92 -5.58
C TYR A 26 -11.47 -3.76 -4.48
N SER A 27 -11.39 -4.62 -3.48
CA SER A 27 -12.32 -4.60 -2.34
C SER A 27 -11.53 -4.62 -1.03
N PRO A 28 -12.13 -4.17 0.06
CA PRO A 28 -11.63 -4.44 1.40
C PRO A 28 -11.49 -5.95 1.64
N VAL A 29 -10.43 -6.33 2.35
CA VAL A 29 -10.25 -7.68 2.85
C VAL A 29 -9.65 -7.63 4.25
N GLN A 30 -10.10 -8.55 5.10
CA GLN A 30 -9.47 -8.80 6.39
C GLN A 30 -8.24 -9.68 6.16
N CYS A 31 -7.07 -9.22 6.55
CA CYS A 31 -5.85 -9.98 6.40
C CYS A 31 -5.74 -11.07 7.46
N SER A 32 -4.96 -12.12 7.15
CA SER A 32 -4.63 -13.17 8.11
C SER A 32 -3.92 -12.59 9.34
N SER A 33 -4.00 -13.29 10.47
CA SER A 33 -3.30 -12.92 11.70
C SER A 33 -1.76 -12.88 11.56
N THR A 34 -1.23 -13.53 10.52
CA THR A 34 0.21 -13.54 10.16
C THR A 34 0.62 -12.32 9.34
N THR A 35 -0.35 -11.60 8.75
CA THR A 35 -0.11 -10.38 7.98
C THR A 35 0.30 -9.24 8.90
N LYS A 36 1.25 -8.41 8.47
CA LYS A 36 1.74 -7.26 9.23
C LYS A 36 1.66 -5.94 8.46
N GLU A 37 1.43 -5.97 7.15
CA GLU A 37 1.41 -4.79 6.28
C GLU A 37 0.40 -4.91 5.14
N CYS A 38 0.01 -3.77 4.57
CA CYS A 38 -0.69 -3.68 3.30
C CYS A 38 0.29 -3.23 2.22
N PHE A 39 0.19 -3.79 1.02
CA PHE A 39 0.97 -3.35 -0.13
C PHE A 39 0.07 -2.85 -1.27
N LYS A 40 0.62 -1.95 -2.08
CA LYS A 40 0.12 -1.56 -3.39
C LYS A 40 1.31 -1.47 -4.34
N PHE A 41 1.27 -2.26 -5.40
CA PHE A 41 2.23 -2.27 -6.48
C PHE A 41 1.63 -1.59 -7.73
N GLU A 42 2.40 -0.75 -8.40
CA GLU A 42 2.03 -0.07 -9.65
C GLU A 42 3.17 -0.22 -10.66
N CYS A 43 2.86 -0.71 -11.86
CA CYS A 43 3.76 -0.76 -13.01
C CYS A 43 3.23 0.15 -14.11
N GLN A 44 4.01 1.17 -14.48
CA GLN A 44 3.65 2.19 -15.48
C GLN A 44 4.64 2.14 -16.65
N GLY A 45 4.28 2.71 -17.80
CA GLY A 45 5.20 2.82 -18.95
C GLY A 45 5.33 1.55 -19.81
N ILE A 46 4.45 0.57 -19.60
CA ILE A 46 4.24 -0.59 -20.48
C ILE A 46 2.85 -0.48 -21.13
N ASP A 47 2.58 -1.27 -22.18
CA ASP A 47 1.31 -1.24 -22.95
C ASP A 47 0.05 -1.35 -22.10
N SER A 48 0.15 -1.87 -20.86
CA SER A 48 -0.96 -1.93 -19.91
C SER A 48 -0.50 -1.62 -18.49
N GLU A 49 -1.01 -0.53 -17.92
CA GLU A 49 -0.78 -0.20 -16.51
C GLU A 49 -1.28 -1.34 -15.62
N PHE A 50 -0.37 -1.91 -14.83
CA PHE A 50 -0.68 -2.98 -13.91
C PHE A 50 -0.64 -2.46 -12.48
N VAL A 51 -1.69 -2.73 -11.71
CA VAL A 51 -1.75 -2.40 -10.29
C VAL A 51 -2.19 -3.62 -9.53
N ALA A 52 -1.52 -3.93 -8.42
CA ALA A 52 -1.89 -5.01 -7.51
C ALA A 52 -1.91 -4.51 -6.06
N ARG A 53 -2.87 -4.96 -5.28
CA ARG A 53 -3.03 -4.61 -3.86
C ARG A 53 -3.26 -5.87 -3.05
N GLY A 54 -2.80 -5.86 -1.80
CA GLY A 54 -3.13 -6.94 -0.87
C GLY A 54 -2.48 -6.83 0.50
N CYS A 55 -2.60 -7.93 1.22
CA CYS A 55 -2.00 -8.19 2.53
C CYS A 55 -0.56 -8.72 2.36
N GLY A 56 0.41 -8.14 3.06
CA GLY A 56 1.82 -8.55 3.07
C GLY A 56 2.30 -9.07 4.43
N VAL A 57 3.29 -9.96 4.39
CA VAL A 57 3.99 -10.47 5.59
C VAL A 57 5.29 -9.68 5.83
N ASN A 58 5.64 -9.44 7.09
CA ASN A 58 6.77 -8.57 7.47
C ASN A 58 8.11 -9.10 6.93
N VAL A 59 8.77 -8.29 6.11
CA VAL A 59 10.03 -8.59 5.42
C VAL A 59 11.24 -8.63 6.36
N LYS A 60 11.15 -8.11 7.60
CA LYS A 60 12.32 -7.94 8.49
C LYS A 60 12.73 -9.15 9.33
N THR A 61 11.89 -10.17 9.54
CA THR A 61 12.23 -11.17 10.58
C THR A 61 11.94 -12.64 10.31
N ASN A 62 11.05 -13.09 9.41
CA ASN A 62 10.63 -14.51 9.46
C ASN A 62 10.11 -15.16 8.14
N SER A 63 10.76 -14.90 7.00
CA SER A 63 10.45 -15.63 5.76
C SER A 63 11.57 -16.58 5.36
N VAL A 64 11.75 -17.66 6.14
CA VAL A 64 12.60 -18.80 5.77
C VAL A 64 11.70 -19.80 5.01
N GLY A 65 11.75 -19.78 3.67
CA GLY A 65 11.09 -20.79 2.82
C GLY A 65 10.39 -20.27 1.56
N LEU A 66 9.92 -19.01 1.55
CA LEU A 66 9.39 -18.31 0.36
C LEU A 66 9.88 -16.86 0.41
N LYS A 67 10.84 -16.52 -0.45
CA LYS A 67 11.53 -15.22 -0.44
C LYS A 67 10.62 -14.09 -0.97
N ASN A 68 10.13 -13.23 -0.08
CA ASN A 68 9.92 -11.79 -0.31
C ASN A 68 9.10 -11.33 -1.55
N GLU A 69 7.94 -11.91 -1.86
CA GLU A 69 7.30 -11.70 -3.18
C GLU A 69 6.35 -10.50 -3.33
N SER A 70 5.81 -9.88 -2.26
CA SER A 70 4.67 -8.95 -2.41
C SER A 70 4.92 -7.78 -3.38
N CYS A 71 6.14 -7.22 -3.37
CA CYS A 71 6.54 -6.16 -4.31
C CYS A 71 7.82 -6.49 -5.07
N PHE A 72 8.84 -7.10 -4.44
CA PHE A 72 10.15 -7.28 -5.06
C PHE A 72 10.10 -8.09 -6.37
N GLN A 73 9.31 -9.17 -6.39
CA GLN A 73 9.15 -9.99 -7.59
C GLN A 73 8.42 -9.20 -8.69
N ALA A 74 7.32 -8.53 -8.33
CA ALA A 74 6.53 -7.73 -9.26
C ALA A 74 7.33 -6.54 -9.84
N GLU A 75 8.14 -5.88 -9.02
CA GLU A 75 9.06 -4.80 -9.42
C GLU A 75 10.08 -5.32 -10.45
N SER A 76 10.73 -6.45 -10.16
CA SER A 76 11.73 -7.03 -11.06
C SER A 76 11.16 -7.39 -12.44
N VAL A 77 9.91 -7.86 -12.48
CA VAL A 77 9.22 -8.18 -13.74
C VAL A 77 8.85 -6.91 -14.50
N CYS A 78 8.29 -5.91 -13.81
CA CYS A 78 7.93 -4.63 -14.42
C CYS A 78 9.15 -3.94 -15.06
N GLN A 79 10.27 -3.88 -14.34
CA GLN A 79 11.50 -3.27 -14.83
C GLN A 79 12.09 -4.03 -16.02
N LYS A 80 12.04 -5.36 -16.02
CA LYS A 80 12.46 -6.19 -17.17
C LYS A 80 11.66 -5.91 -18.44
N LEU A 81 10.40 -5.51 -18.31
CA LEU A 81 9.54 -5.11 -19.43
C LEU A 81 9.75 -3.64 -19.84
N GLY A 82 10.73 -2.93 -19.26
CA GLY A 82 10.96 -1.51 -19.50
C GLY A 82 10.00 -0.57 -18.76
N GLY A 83 9.20 -1.11 -17.84
CA GLY A 83 8.26 -0.33 -17.03
C GLY A 83 8.90 0.33 -15.81
N ILE A 84 8.21 1.35 -15.29
CA ILE A 84 8.52 2.04 -14.04
C ILE A 84 7.67 1.44 -12.94
N SER A 85 8.33 0.77 -12.00
CA SER A 85 7.69 0.14 -10.84
C SER A 85 7.62 1.08 -9.64
N ASN A 86 6.49 1.14 -8.97
CA ASN A 86 6.31 1.80 -7.68
C ASN A 86 5.63 0.85 -6.69
N CYS A 87 6.28 0.55 -5.57
CA CYS A 87 5.65 -0.17 -4.47
C CYS A 87 5.42 0.75 -3.27
N HIS A 88 4.21 0.68 -2.72
CA HIS A 88 3.83 1.37 -1.49
C HIS A 88 3.44 0.35 -0.42
N ILE A 89 4.14 0.36 0.71
CA ILE A 89 3.88 -0.50 1.87
C ILE A 89 3.46 0.38 3.03
N CYS A 90 2.44 -0.05 3.77
CA CYS A 90 1.98 0.65 4.97
C CYS A 90 1.49 -0.33 6.04
N THR A 91 1.74 0.01 7.30
CA THR A 91 1.40 -0.81 8.48
C THR A 91 0.41 -0.08 9.39
N ASN A 92 -0.38 -0.84 10.16
CA ASN A 92 -1.18 -0.33 11.29
C ASN A 92 -2.18 0.80 10.96
N LYS A 93 -2.61 0.89 9.70
CA LYS A 93 -3.66 1.80 9.24
C LYS A 93 -4.69 1.02 8.43
N TYR A 94 -5.96 1.26 8.72
CA TYR A 94 -7.08 0.63 8.03
C TYR A 94 -7.07 1.00 6.54
N MET A 95 -7.01 0.00 5.66
CA MET A 95 -7.06 0.15 4.19
C MET A 95 -6.08 1.18 3.62
N CYS A 96 -4.88 1.29 4.20
CA CYS A 96 -3.92 2.35 3.86
C CYS A 96 -3.34 2.25 2.44
N ASN A 97 -3.50 1.11 1.78
CA ASN A 97 -3.08 0.86 0.40
C ASN A 97 -4.12 1.31 -0.65
N HIS A 98 -5.07 2.18 -0.26
CA HIS A 98 -6.02 2.81 -1.18
C HIS A 98 -5.36 3.79 -2.15
N SER A 99 -4.29 4.46 -1.70
CA SER A 99 -3.96 5.82 -2.15
C SER A 99 -3.90 6.02 -3.68
N LYS A 100 -4.58 7.08 -4.14
CA LYS A 100 -4.46 7.74 -5.46
C LYS A 100 -3.57 8.99 -5.33
N THR A 101 -2.43 8.89 -4.65
CA THR A 101 -1.65 10.04 -4.15
C THR A 101 -1.29 11.06 -5.24
N LYS A 102 -1.04 10.60 -6.47
CA LYS A 102 -0.64 11.48 -7.58
C LYS A 102 -1.74 12.45 -8.02
N LYS A 103 -3.02 12.06 -8.07
CA LYS A 103 -4.09 12.96 -8.58
C LYS A 103 -4.36 14.11 -7.61
N LEU A 104 -4.44 13.82 -6.31
CA LEU A 104 -4.71 14.84 -5.29
C LEU A 104 -3.56 15.87 -5.21
N GLN A 105 -2.31 15.43 -5.31
CA GLN A 105 -1.15 16.33 -5.35
C GLN A 105 -1.18 17.28 -6.55
N ILE A 106 -1.56 16.79 -7.74
CA ILE A 106 -1.67 17.63 -8.94
C ILE A 106 -2.76 18.70 -8.76
N TYR A 107 -3.94 18.34 -8.24
CA TYR A 107 -5.02 19.31 -8.00
C TYR A 107 -4.63 20.38 -6.97
N LEU A 108 -3.93 19.99 -5.90
CA LEU A 108 -3.41 20.93 -4.90
C LEU A 108 -2.40 21.90 -5.52
N TYR A 109 -1.50 21.42 -6.37
CA TYR A 109 -0.55 22.28 -7.08
C TYR A 109 -1.24 23.28 -7.99
N ILE A 110 -2.23 22.84 -8.78
CA ILE A 110 -3.00 23.72 -9.67
C ILE A 110 -3.73 24.79 -8.84
N PHE A 111 -4.37 24.40 -7.74
CA PHE A 111 -5.08 25.32 -6.86
C PHE A 111 -4.14 26.39 -6.27
N MET A 112 -2.96 26.01 -5.81
CA MET A 112 -1.95 26.95 -5.30
C MET A 112 -1.47 27.93 -6.36
N ILE A 113 -1.28 27.48 -7.61
CA ILE A 113 -0.88 28.35 -8.73
C ILE A 113 -2.00 29.36 -9.06
N VAL A 114 -3.27 28.92 -9.07
CA VAL A 114 -4.41 29.81 -9.33
C VAL A 114 -4.53 30.85 -8.21
N LEU A 115 -4.40 30.44 -6.95
CA LEU A 115 -4.39 31.33 -5.79
C LEU A 115 -3.26 32.36 -5.85
N SER A 116 -2.04 31.94 -6.17
CA SER A 116 -0.90 32.87 -6.26
C SER A 116 -1.11 33.91 -7.37
N ASN A 117 -1.64 33.49 -8.52
CA ASN A 117 -1.94 34.42 -9.62
C ASN A 117 -3.08 35.39 -9.26
N TYR A 118 -4.12 34.92 -8.57
CA TYR A 118 -5.21 35.78 -8.10
C TYR A 118 -4.71 36.84 -7.10
N ILE A 119 -3.85 36.46 -6.15
CA ILE A 119 -3.27 37.39 -5.17
C ILE A 119 -2.41 38.45 -5.85
N ILE A 120 -1.63 38.09 -6.87
CA ILE A 120 -0.81 39.04 -7.64
C ILE A 120 -1.70 40.04 -8.38
N ILE A 121 -2.78 39.58 -9.03
CA ILE A 121 -3.71 40.46 -9.76
C ILE A 121 -4.49 41.36 -8.81
N ALA A 122 -4.90 40.87 -7.63
CA ALA A 122 -5.69 41.65 -6.66
C ALA A 122 -4.88 42.72 -5.90
N ASN A 123 -3.53 42.64 -5.93
CA ASN A 123 -2.63 43.62 -5.31
C ASN A 123 -1.99 44.59 -6.32
N PHE A 124 -2.43 44.57 -7.59
CA PHE A 124 -2.05 45.51 -8.64
C PHE A 124 -3.24 46.41 -8.98
#